data_AF-A0A8H7CKZ7-F1
#
_entry.id   AF-A0A8H7CKZ7-F1
#
_cell.length_a   1.000
_cell.length_b   1.000
_cell.length_c   1.000
_cell.angle_alpha   90.00
_cell.angle_beta   90.00
_cell.angle_gamma   90.00
#
_symmetry.space_group_name_H-M   'P 1'
#
loop_
_entity.id
_entity.type
_entity.pdbx_description
1 polymer ?
#
loop_
_entity_poly.entity_id
_entity_poly.type
_entity_poly.pdbx_seq_one_letter_code
_entity_poly.pdbx_strand_id
1 'polypeptide(L)'
;MPTKTHELGGVVKRSNPSCLDIRNTSKLRPEIRRCALSAVDGSFEDLCKLNRFIFNQKFPSEEALFCLPVIYSLLDPSSIPDGDTLDRIIAIGANTLPVICADASLKGLHGILVVSSIPRDALPDLWLHVWPWLQFLHEFREYLPGFADSAELPLAYLPPILLSFRYNVETDRILSATSGVVNVWTHVWIAMLNSDGPGRPEQVIHALRAVSRDALVPTKFQEILDAVGDDYHDLACAVHKQISYALAQPESDTKAEMLFAILDFLNQTNAHDPFPTVLLSQGILVPLLTALETLTASSTWTRFTTDAILYGIQVLAGYLMNGSVCPWVGHALDAGLLRFIISCALKSMALPPTDREDMTGQLKWLVHSFLPLNLVSYPVMTAMKRSFPDAQRASCDPKFAKSPLAPHWNMLIKLVEERVVLLDAWEAAGSPSLRACANKMCRKIRAKEEFKCCARCRTAYCSSECQRADWRADHRESCKLGRNPLNHPFEWLFRRRERAFIRLLLDADYKRMKLQISRDIVLFMRAHAHTDAPDAFQVLFDYKRPEGVKAIVVSRSDDSAGRYRGTRLHAVLLALGTPQPHLFPLHTSSPVFEDGLCRIASEIPLGANALSYTAFVEAKVQALMQATEDVVEIH
;
A
#
# COMPACT_ATOMS: atom_id res chain seq x y z
N MET A 1 36.15 15.60 -4.99
CA MET A 1 35.80 15.54 -6.44
C MET A 1 34.77 16.63 -6.73
N PRO A 2 34.84 17.39 -7.84
CA PRO A 2 33.92 18.51 -8.04
C PRO A 2 32.57 17.99 -8.55
N THR A 3 31.56 18.05 -7.69
CA THR A 3 30.15 17.94 -8.08
C THR A 3 29.79 19.19 -8.90
N LYS A 4 29.32 18.98 -10.14
CA LYS A 4 28.76 20.05 -10.96
C LYS A 4 27.51 20.59 -10.27
N THR A 5 27.65 21.73 -9.58
CA THR A 5 26.52 22.54 -9.15
C THR A 5 25.77 23.00 -10.39
N HIS A 6 24.55 22.50 -10.58
CA HIS A 6 23.63 23.02 -11.59
C HIS A 6 23.40 24.51 -11.31
N GLU A 7 23.88 25.37 -12.21
CA GLU A 7 23.59 26.81 -12.18
C GLU A 7 22.09 27.03 -12.38
N LEU A 8 21.38 27.32 -11.29
CA LEU A 8 20.04 27.89 -11.33
C LEU A 8 20.16 29.31 -11.88
N GLY A 9 20.04 29.43 -13.21
CA GLY A 9 20.21 30.67 -13.95
C GLY A 9 19.20 31.76 -13.59
N GLY A 10 19.72 32.87 -13.06
CA GLY A 10 19.00 34.11 -12.80
C GLY A 10 19.52 34.83 -11.55
N VAL A 11 20.59 35.65 -11.69
CA VAL A 11 21.12 36.49 -10.60
C VAL A 11 20.13 37.62 -10.30
N VAL A 12 19.10 37.31 -9.54
CA VAL A 12 18.31 38.32 -8.83
C VAL A 12 19.23 38.87 -7.74
N LYS A 13 19.56 40.18 -7.77
CA LYS A 13 20.21 40.86 -6.64
C LYS A 13 19.26 40.78 -5.44
N ARG A 14 19.38 39.72 -4.64
CA ARG A 14 18.64 39.57 -3.39
C ARG A 14 19.27 40.55 -2.40
N SER A 15 18.50 41.54 -1.96
CA SER A 15 18.86 42.35 -0.81
C SER A 15 18.86 41.44 0.41
N ASN A 16 19.98 41.37 1.14
CA ASN A 16 20.04 40.58 2.37
C ASN A 16 18.85 40.94 3.28
N PRO A 17 18.13 39.94 3.80
CA PRO A 17 17.03 40.14 4.74
C PRO A 17 17.52 41.03 5.87
N SER A 18 16.72 42.05 6.18
CA SER A 18 17.16 43.10 7.11
C SER A 18 17.58 42.55 8.47
N CYS A 19 17.08 41.37 8.89
CA CYS A 19 17.41 40.73 10.16
C CYS A 19 18.71 39.90 10.18
N LEU A 20 19.28 39.56 9.02
CA LEU A 20 20.57 38.85 8.91
C LEU A 20 21.78 39.81 8.86
N ASP A 21 21.53 41.12 8.81
CA ASP A 21 22.57 42.14 8.82
C ASP A 21 23.27 42.23 10.18
N ILE A 22 24.60 42.14 10.20
CA ILE A 22 25.42 42.22 11.42
C ILE A 22 25.17 43.50 12.23
N ARG A 23 24.71 44.58 11.59
CA ARG A 23 24.34 45.83 12.25
C ARG A 23 23.20 45.66 13.25
N ASN A 24 22.38 44.62 13.15
CA ASN A 24 21.33 44.34 14.15
C ASN A 24 21.88 43.96 15.53
N THR A 25 23.13 43.50 15.62
CA THR A 25 23.79 43.26 16.92
C THR A 25 23.91 44.53 17.76
N SER A 26 23.79 45.72 17.16
CA SER A 26 23.72 47.00 17.88
C SER A 26 22.53 47.11 18.84
N LYS A 27 21.47 46.31 18.63
CA LYS A 27 20.28 46.22 19.48
C LYS A 27 20.47 45.30 20.69
N LEU A 28 21.55 44.52 20.75
CA LEU A 28 21.89 43.69 21.90
C LEU A 28 22.42 44.55 23.05
N ARG A 29 22.21 44.10 24.28
CA ARG A 29 22.83 44.73 25.47
C ARG A 29 24.37 44.74 25.33
N PRO A 30 25.07 45.74 25.90
CA PRO A 30 26.50 45.93 25.65
C PRO A 30 27.38 44.69 25.88
N GLU A 31 27.09 43.92 26.94
CA GLU A 31 27.83 42.70 27.27
C GLU A 31 27.68 41.61 26.19
N ILE A 32 26.45 41.38 25.75
CA ILE A 32 26.11 40.36 24.74
C ILE A 32 26.60 40.82 23.37
N ARG A 33 26.44 42.11 23.05
CA ARG A 33 26.96 42.71 21.82
C ARG A 33 28.47 42.53 21.69
N ARG A 34 29.22 42.74 22.78
CA ARG A 34 30.67 42.51 22.80
C ARG A 34 30.99 41.03 22.53
N CYS A 35 30.26 40.10 23.15
CA CYS A 35 30.46 38.67 22.87
C CYS A 35 30.12 38.33 21.41
N ALA A 36 29.02 38.86 20.89
CA ALA A 36 28.57 38.69 19.51
C ALA A 36 29.61 39.17 18.48
N LEU A 37 30.13 40.39 18.64
CA LEU A 37 31.14 40.93 17.74
C LEU A 37 32.46 40.16 17.85
N SER A 38 32.90 39.85 19.08
CA SER A 38 34.13 39.07 19.27
C SER A 38 34.01 37.65 18.72
N ALA A 39 32.80 37.05 18.75
CA ALA A 39 32.55 35.75 18.13
C ALA A 39 32.68 35.81 16.61
N VAL A 40 32.16 36.86 15.95
CA VAL A 40 32.37 37.09 14.51
C VAL A 40 33.85 37.27 14.16
N ASP A 41 34.62 37.89 15.05
CA ASP A 41 36.09 38.02 14.91
C ASP A 41 36.86 36.71 15.21
N GLY A 42 36.16 35.60 15.48
CA GLY A 42 36.74 34.26 15.67
C GLY A 42 36.91 33.80 17.12
N SER A 43 36.40 34.53 18.11
CA SER A 43 36.47 34.11 19.52
C SER A 43 35.46 32.99 19.84
N PHE A 44 35.95 31.74 19.86
CA PHE A 44 35.13 30.58 20.24
C PHE A 44 34.59 30.66 21.68
N GLU A 45 35.37 31.21 22.62
CA GLU A 45 34.94 31.36 24.01
C GLU A 45 33.72 32.29 24.11
N ASP A 46 33.73 33.40 23.36
CA ASP A 46 32.62 34.35 23.36
C ASP A 46 31.42 33.85 22.58
N LEU A 47 31.61 33.01 21.54
CA LEU A 47 30.52 32.25 20.93
C LEU A 47 29.86 31.29 21.93
N CYS A 48 30.66 30.59 22.75
CA CYS A 48 30.13 29.74 23.83
C CYS A 48 29.40 30.56 24.91
N LYS A 49 29.86 31.78 25.22
CA LYS A 49 29.12 32.69 26.12
C LYS A 49 27.80 33.13 25.48
N LEU A 50 27.82 33.49 24.20
CA LEU A 50 26.63 33.88 23.44
C LEU A 50 25.58 32.77 23.45
N ASN A 51 25.97 31.53 23.17
CA ASN A 51 25.08 30.38 23.26
C ASN A 51 24.51 30.18 24.67
N ARG A 52 25.34 30.33 25.71
CA ARG A 52 24.85 30.28 27.11
C ARG A 52 23.83 31.36 27.39
N PHE A 53 23.96 32.56 26.81
CA PHE A 53 22.94 33.59 26.91
C PHE A 53 21.65 33.16 26.21
N ILE A 54 21.72 32.64 24.98
CA ILE A 54 20.56 32.19 24.20
C ILE A 54 19.79 31.07 24.92
N PHE A 55 20.49 30.10 25.51
CA PHE A 55 19.87 28.97 26.22
C PHE A 55 19.37 29.32 27.63
N ASN A 56 19.81 30.44 28.20
CA ASN A 56 19.31 30.89 29.50
C ASN A 56 17.90 31.47 29.32
N GLN A 57 16.88 30.81 29.87
CA GLN A 57 15.44 31.15 29.73
C GLN A 57 15.05 32.59 30.10
N LYS A 58 15.97 33.39 30.64
CA LYS A 58 15.80 34.82 30.89
C LYS A 58 16.15 35.71 29.69
N PHE A 59 16.52 35.13 28.55
CA PHE A 59 16.85 35.87 27.33
C PHE A 59 15.57 36.24 26.57
N PRO A 60 15.26 37.54 26.38
CA PRO A 60 14.08 37.93 25.62
C PRO A 60 14.13 37.38 24.20
N SER A 61 13.01 36.84 23.71
CA SER A 61 12.91 36.25 22.36
C SER A 61 13.34 37.22 21.25
N GLU A 62 13.01 38.51 21.38
CA GLU A 62 13.45 39.54 20.44
C GLU A 62 14.98 39.73 20.42
N GLU A 63 15.64 39.67 21.59
CA GLU A 63 17.11 39.75 21.67
C GLU A 63 17.77 38.54 21.01
N ALA A 64 17.15 37.35 21.09
CA ALA A 64 17.69 36.13 20.46
C ALA A 64 17.80 36.29 18.94
N LEU A 65 16.82 36.95 18.31
CA LEU A 65 16.86 37.22 16.87
C LEU A 65 17.99 38.19 16.48
N PHE A 66 18.43 39.09 17.37
CA PHE A 66 19.58 39.95 17.10
C PHE A 66 20.93 39.21 17.18
N CYS A 67 20.94 37.96 17.64
CA CYS A 67 22.11 37.07 17.56
C CYS A 67 22.18 36.32 16.22
N LEU A 68 21.08 36.26 15.45
CA LEU A 68 21.01 35.54 14.18
C LEU A 68 22.07 35.99 13.14
N PRO A 69 22.40 37.29 12.99
CA PRO A 69 23.48 37.72 12.09
C PRO A 69 24.86 37.12 12.42
N VAL A 70 25.14 36.88 13.70
CA VAL A 70 26.41 36.28 14.14
C VAL A 70 26.49 34.84 13.64
N ILE A 71 25.43 34.07 13.88
CA ILE A 71 25.30 32.68 13.40
C ILE A 71 25.37 32.62 11.88
N TYR A 72 24.64 33.51 11.20
CA TYR A 72 24.65 33.60 9.74
C TYR A 72 26.07 33.84 9.19
N SER A 73 26.81 34.79 9.80
CA SER A 73 28.19 35.09 9.40
C SER A 73 29.17 33.95 9.68
N LEU A 74 28.98 33.22 10.78
CA LEU A 74 29.85 32.11 11.17
C LEU A 74 29.56 30.82 10.39
N LEU A 75 28.39 30.73 9.75
CA LEU A 75 27.99 29.63 8.86
C LEU A 75 28.24 29.96 7.39
N ASP A 76 29.17 30.86 7.07
CA ASP A 76 29.60 31.10 5.69
C ASP A 76 30.14 29.79 5.07
N PRO A 77 29.56 29.28 3.96
CA PRO A 77 30.02 28.06 3.31
C PRO A 77 31.48 28.11 2.84
N SER A 78 32.04 29.31 2.61
CA SER A 78 33.45 29.48 2.27
C SER A 78 34.42 29.13 3.40
N SER A 79 33.91 29.02 4.64
CA SER A 79 34.68 28.60 5.81
C SER A 79 34.72 27.07 6.00
N ILE A 80 34.01 26.31 5.15
CA ILE A 80 34.05 24.84 5.18
C ILE A 80 35.45 24.38 4.77
N PRO A 81 36.12 23.51 5.55
CA PRO A 81 37.43 22.98 5.18
C PRO A 81 37.42 22.32 3.80
N ASP A 82 38.41 22.65 2.97
CA ASP A 82 38.69 21.89 1.75
C ASP A 82 39.26 20.49 2.07
N GLY A 83 39.37 19.64 1.05
CA GLY A 83 39.86 18.27 1.22
C GLY A 83 41.23 18.18 1.90
N ASP A 84 42.18 19.04 1.49
CA ASP A 84 43.53 19.07 2.07
C ASP A 84 43.53 19.48 3.54
N THR A 85 42.67 20.43 3.92
CA THR A 85 42.52 20.86 5.31
C THR A 85 41.83 19.81 6.15
N LEU A 86 40.83 19.13 5.57
CA LEU A 86 40.17 18.00 6.22
C LEU A 86 41.15 16.85 6.48
N ASP A 87 41.97 16.47 5.51
CA ASP A 87 42.98 15.42 5.68
C ASP A 87 43.94 15.75 6.84
N ARG A 88 44.30 17.04 6.98
CA ARG A 88 45.10 17.52 8.13
C ARG A 88 44.34 17.42 9.45
N ILE A 89 43.05 17.80 9.50
CA ILE A 89 42.20 17.65 10.69
C ILE A 89 42.19 16.19 11.16
N ILE A 90 41.96 15.28 10.21
CA ILE A 90 41.88 13.84 10.45
C ILE A 90 43.23 13.31 10.96
N ALA A 91 44.34 13.72 10.33
CA ALA A 91 45.68 13.28 10.71
C ALA A 91 46.10 13.76 12.11
N ILE A 92 45.71 14.98 12.50
CA ILE A 92 46.07 15.57 13.80
C ILE A 92 45.13 15.09 14.92
N GLY A 93 43.91 14.67 14.58
CA GLY A 93 42.90 14.30 15.57
C GLY A 93 42.39 15.50 16.37
N ALA A 94 42.45 16.71 15.80
CA ALA A 94 41.90 17.92 16.41
C ALA A 94 41.04 18.68 15.40
N ASN A 95 39.80 19.02 15.79
CA ASN A 95 38.94 19.86 14.97
C ASN A 95 39.57 21.23 14.72
N THR A 96 39.44 21.77 13.52
CA THR A 96 39.81 23.16 13.26
C THR A 96 38.79 24.11 13.89
N LEU A 97 39.25 25.33 14.19
CA LEU A 97 38.41 26.38 14.74
C LEU A 97 37.11 26.62 13.93
N PRO A 98 37.10 26.61 12.58
CA PRO A 98 35.86 26.75 11.81
C PRO A 98 34.82 25.65 12.08
N VAL A 99 35.23 24.37 12.19
CA VAL A 99 34.31 23.26 12.46
C VAL A 99 33.68 23.42 13.85
N ILE A 100 34.49 23.76 14.85
CA ILE A 100 34.05 24.00 16.22
C ILE A 100 33.08 25.20 16.27
N CYS A 101 33.40 26.29 15.57
CA CYS A 101 32.56 27.48 15.49
C CYS A 101 31.24 27.19 14.75
N ALA A 102 31.25 26.38 13.70
CA ALA A 102 30.04 25.99 12.97
C ALA A 102 29.10 25.15 13.85
N ASP A 103 29.62 24.14 14.54
CA ASP A 103 28.83 23.34 15.49
C ASP A 103 28.23 24.20 16.61
N ALA A 104 29.04 25.08 17.21
CA ALA A 104 28.53 26.02 18.21
C ALA A 104 27.50 26.99 17.61
N SER A 105 27.66 27.43 16.37
CA SER A 105 26.70 28.32 15.71
C SER A 105 25.37 27.61 15.41
N LEU A 106 25.41 26.34 15.02
CA LEU A 106 24.21 25.52 14.84
C LEU A 106 23.49 25.26 16.17
N LYS A 107 24.23 25.04 17.27
CA LYS A 107 23.65 24.99 18.62
C LYS A 107 23.01 26.32 19.00
N GLY A 108 23.66 27.44 18.69
CA GLY A 108 23.10 28.78 18.88
C GLY A 108 21.81 28.98 18.07
N LEU A 109 21.79 28.53 16.82
CA LEU A 109 20.62 28.59 15.94
C LEU A 109 19.45 27.78 16.53
N HIS A 110 19.71 26.56 16.98
CA HIS A 110 18.72 25.76 17.68
C HIS A 110 18.18 26.49 18.91
N GLY A 111 19.06 27.10 19.72
CA GLY A 111 18.63 27.91 20.87
C GLY A 111 17.71 29.06 20.47
N ILE A 112 18.02 29.79 19.40
CA ILE A 112 17.16 30.86 18.87
C ILE A 112 15.80 30.30 18.44
N LEU A 113 15.80 29.16 17.74
CA LEU A 113 14.57 28.51 17.25
C LEU A 113 13.66 27.99 18.36
N VAL A 114 14.23 27.67 19.53
CA VAL A 114 13.46 27.29 20.72
C VAL A 114 12.74 28.49 21.34
N VAL A 115 13.37 29.68 21.33
CA VAL A 115 12.82 30.87 22.01
C VAL A 115 12.14 31.87 21.07
N SER A 116 12.36 31.76 19.76
CA SER A 116 11.95 32.74 18.76
C SER A 116 11.61 32.11 17.41
N SER A 117 10.84 32.85 16.58
CA SER A 117 10.58 32.47 15.19
C SER A 117 11.42 33.32 14.23
N ILE A 118 12.10 32.67 13.29
CA ILE A 118 12.91 33.37 12.29
C ILE A 118 11.98 34.04 11.26
N PRO A 119 12.22 35.32 10.89
CA PRO A 119 11.45 35.99 9.84
C PRO A 119 11.41 35.17 8.55
N ARG A 120 10.23 35.06 7.95
CA ARG A 120 9.99 34.18 6.79
C ARG A 120 10.86 34.52 5.58
N ASP A 121 11.15 35.80 5.39
CA ASP A 121 12.01 36.34 4.33
C ASP A 121 13.49 36.01 4.53
N ALA A 122 13.91 35.68 5.75
CA ALA A 122 15.29 35.33 6.08
C ALA A 122 15.63 33.84 5.94
N LEU A 123 14.62 32.97 6.00
CA LEU A 123 14.82 31.53 5.96
C LEU A 123 15.54 31.04 4.70
N PRO A 124 15.24 31.52 3.46
CA PRO A 124 15.94 31.05 2.28
C PRO A 124 17.44 31.31 2.31
N ASP A 125 17.84 32.53 2.68
CA ASP A 125 19.26 32.91 2.69
C ASP A 125 20.00 32.26 3.86
N LEU A 126 19.35 32.14 5.02
CA LEU A 126 19.89 31.39 6.15
C LEU A 126 20.09 29.91 5.80
N TRP A 127 19.15 29.29 5.09
CA TRP A 127 19.26 27.90 4.67
C TRP A 127 20.47 27.65 3.75
N LEU A 128 20.80 28.61 2.86
CA LEU A 128 21.99 28.53 2.01
C LEU A 128 23.31 28.48 2.79
N HIS A 129 23.32 28.99 4.03
CA HIS A 129 24.48 28.98 4.93
C HIS A 129 24.45 27.75 5.83
N VAL A 130 23.27 27.40 6.36
CA VAL A 130 23.08 26.26 7.26
C VAL A 130 23.32 24.93 6.54
N TRP A 131 22.71 24.71 5.37
CA TRP A 131 22.71 23.40 4.72
C TRP A 131 24.11 22.86 4.37
N PRO A 132 25.02 23.63 3.74
CA PRO A 132 26.36 23.14 3.42
C PRO A 132 27.12 22.65 4.66
N TRP A 133 26.97 23.35 5.78
CA TRP A 133 27.57 22.95 7.05
C TRP A 133 26.92 21.69 7.64
N LEU A 134 25.59 21.55 7.57
CA LEU A 134 24.91 20.34 8.00
C LEU A 134 25.35 19.12 7.18
N GLN A 135 25.46 19.29 5.86
CA GLN A 135 25.94 18.25 4.95
C GLN A 135 27.38 17.85 5.27
N PHE A 136 28.29 18.83 5.41
CA PHE A 136 29.69 18.59 5.76
C PHE A 136 29.82 17.85 7.10
N LEU A 137 29.17 18.35 8.16
CA LEU A 137 29.23 17.73 9.48
C LEU A 137 28.66 16.31 9.46
N HIS A 138 27.62 16.07 8.66
CA HIS A 138 27.04 14.75 8.51
C HIS A 138 27.98 13.77 7.78
N GLU A 139 28.54 14.18 6.64
CA GLU A 139 29.44 13.36 5.80
C GLU A 139 30.72 12.98 6.53
N PHE A 140 31.30 13.90 7.30
CA PHE A 140 32.60 13.71 7.95
C PHE A 140 32.51 13.37 9.45
N ARG A 141 31.32 13.11 10.00
CA ARG A 141 31.10 12.87 11.45
C ARG A 141 32.02 11.80 12.06
N GLU A 142 32.32 10.75 11.32
CA GLU A 142 33.15 9.62 11.79
C GLU A 142 34.64 10.00 11.90
N TYR A 143 35.04 11.05 11.19
CA TYR A 143 36.41 11.53 11.11
C TYR A 143 36.66 12.77 11.97
N LEU A 144 35.61 13.44 12.46
CA LEU A 144 35.73 14.64 13.27
C LEU A 144 35.86 14.27 14.77
N PRO A 145 36.99 14.60 15.42
CA PRO A 145 37.18 14.35 16.85
C PRO A 145 36.04 14.88 17.72
N GLY A 146 35.52 14.05 18.62
CA GLY A 146 34.40 14.41 19.49
C GLY A 146 33.02 14.37 18.84
N PHE A 147 32.92 14.09 17.53
CA PHE A 147 31.65 13.77 16.85
C PHE A 147 31.44 12.27 16.68
N ALA A 148 32.53 11.49 16.53
CA ALA A 148 32.48 10.04 16.32
C ALA A 148 31.80 9.29 17.48
N ASP A 149 32.07 9.68 18.73
CA ASP A 149 31.50 9.03 19.92
C ASP A 149 30.13 9.60 20.30
N SER A 150 29.78 10.78 19.79
CA SER A 150 28.50 11.44 20.07
C SER A 150 27.55 11.23 18.91
N ALA A 151 27.00 10.02 18.79
CA ALA A 151 25.80 9.81 17.98
C ALA A 151 24.71 10.86 18.30
N GLU A 152 24.73 11.39 19.53
CA GLU A 152 23.79 12.39 20.04
C GLU A 152 23.96 13.83 19.49
N LEU A 153 25.15 14.30 19.08
CA LEU A 153 25.32 15.75 18.82
C LEU A 153 24.51 16.23 17.60
N PRO A 154 24.72 15.68 16.39
CA PRO A 154 23.92 16.08 15.24
C PRO A 154 22.43 15.78 15.47
N LEU A 155 22.09 14.66 16.12
CA LEU A 155 20.71 14.26 16.40
C LEU A 155 19.98 15.17 17.38
N ALA A 156 20.70 15.84 18.31
CA ALA A 156 20.05 16.65 19.34
C ALA A 156 19.50 17.98 18.80
N TYR A 157 20.17 18.59 17.80
CA TYR A 157 19.80 19.91 17.28
C TYR A 157 19.44 19.94 15.79
N LEU A 158 19.82 18.94 14.97
CA LEU A 158 19.34 18.84 13.58
C LEU A 158 17.82 18.79 13.48
N PRO A 159 17.09 17.90 14.19
CA PRO A 159 15.65 17.82 14.04
C PRO A 159 14.96 19.15 14.37
N PRO A 160 15.25 19.81 15.52
CA PRO A 160 14.69 21.14 15.81
C PRO A 160 14.99 22.18 14.75
N ILE A 161 16.24 22.28 14.27
CA ILE A 161 16.61 23.25 13.22
C ILE A 161 15.75 23.00 11.98
N LEU A 162 15.81 21.79 11.46
CA LEU A 162 15.12 21.42 10.23
C LEU A 162 13.59 21.50 10.37
N LEU A 163 13.05 21.26 11.58
CA LEU A 163 11.62 21.42 11.86
C LEU A 163 11.17 22.87 11.82
N SER A 164 11.97 23.80 12.35
CA SER A 164 11.64 25.22 12.27
C SER A 164 11.59 25.71 10.82
N PHE A 165 12.38 25.10 9.93
CA PHE A 165 12.28 25.32 8.49
C PHE A 165 11.05 24.65 7.84
N ARG A 166 10.22 23.84 8.51
CA ARG A 166 9.07 23.15 7.88
C ARG A 166 7.69 23.77 8.16
N TYR A 167 7.59 24.84 8.97
CA TYR A 167 6.30 25.49 9.26
C TYR A 167 5.86 26.51 8.19
N ASN A 168 6.49 26.54 7.02
CA ASN A 168 6.19 27.48 5.95
C ASN A 168 6.28 26.78 4.57
N VAL A 169 5.28 27.01 3.72
CA VAL A 169 5.20 26.45 2.36
C VAL A 169 6.43 26.77 1.51
N GLU A 170 7.00 27.97 1.68
CA GLU A 170 8.18 28.39 0.91
C GLU A 170 9.44 27.62 1.35
N THR A 171 9.61 27.42 2.65
CA THR A 171 10.76 26.68 3.16
C THR A 171 10.62 25.19 2.92
N ASP A 172 9.40 24.66 2.92
CA ASP A 172 9.12 23.30 2.45
C ASP A 172 9.60 23.10 1.01
N ARG A 173 9.31 24.05 0.13
CA ARG A 173 9.80 24.02 -1.26
C ARG A 173 11.33 24.03 -1.34
N ILE A 174 11.98 24.85 -0.51
CA ILE A 174 13.45 24.95 -0.46
C ILE A 174 14.05 23.63 0.03
N LEU A 175 13.50 23.05 1.12
CA LEU A 175 13.94 21.76 1.64
C LEU A 175 13.77 20.66 0.60
N SER A 176 12.58 20.50 0.02
CA SER A 176 12.35 19.46 -1.01
C SER A 176 13.24 19.63 -2.25
N ALA A 177 13.62 20.87 -2.60
CA ALA A 177 14.56 21.15 -3.70
C ALA A 177 16.05 20.94 -3.32
N THR A 178 16.38 20.84 -2.04
CA THR A 178 17.76 20.67 -1.57
C THR A 178 18.18 19.20 -1.75
N SER A 179 19.29 18.97 -2.45
CA SER A 179 19.85 17.62 -2.65
C SER A 179 20.47 17.08 -1.36
N GLY A 180 20.24 15.81 -1.04
CA GLY A 180 20.81 15.14 0.14
C GLY A 180 20.08 15.43 1.46
N VAL A 181 19.12 16.36 1.50
CA VAL A 181 18.37 16.64 2.75
C VAL A 181 17.56 15.44 3.22
N VAL A 182 17.00 14.65 2.29
CA VAL A 182 16.18 13.48 2.62
C VAL A 182 17.10 12.35 3.13
N ASN A 183 18.29 12.21 2.53
CA ASN A 183 19.32 11.29 3.02
C ASN A 183 19.72 11.60 4.47
N VAL A 184 20.03 12.86 4.79
CA VAL A 184 20.37 13.29 6.17
C VAL A 184 19.21 13.04 7.12
N TRP A 185 17.97 13.39 6.75
CA TRP A 185 16.79 13.12 7.58
C TRP A 185 16.56 11.64 7.84
N THR A 186 16.82 10.80 6.85
CA THR A 186 16.69 9.36 6.97
C THR A 186 17.74 8.79 7.91
N HIS A 187 19.01 9.19 7.78
CA HIS A 187 20.05 8.81 8.73
C HIS A 187 19.72 9.26 10.17
N VAL A 188 19.19 10.48 10.33
CA VAL A 188 18.74 10.99 11.63
C VAL A 188 17.64 10.11 12.21
N TRP A 189 16.63 9.74 11.41
CA TRP A 189 15.56 8.83 11.82
C TRP A 189 16.10 7.45 12.24
N ILE A 190 16.94 6.82 11.41
CA ILE A 190 17.52 5.50 11.70
C ILE A 190 18.40 5.53 12.96
N ALA A 191 19.23 6.56 13.11
CA ALA A 191 20.11 6.69 14.27
C ALA A 191 19.31 6.88 15.57
N MET A 192 18.24 7.70 15.55
CA MET A 192 17.34 7.83 16.70
C MET A 192 16.64 6.50 17.04
N LEU A 193 16.23 5.75 16.02
CA LEU A 193 15.60 4.44 16.20
C LEU A 193 16.57 3.39 16.76
N ASN A 194 17.86 3.55 16.52
CA ASN A 194 18.92 2.66 17.01
C ASN A 194 19.51 3.06 18.36
N SER A 195 19.20 4.23 18.89
CA SER A 195 19.69 4.67 20.20
C SER A 195 19.01 3.90 21.35
N ASP A 196 19.79 3.43 22.34
CA ASP A 196 19.32 2.63 23.48
C ASP A 196 18.54 3.44 24.55
N GLY A 197 18.32 4.74 24.32
CA GLY A 197 17.62 5.62 25.25
C GLY A 197 16.10 5.63 25.05
N PRO A 198 15.32 6.17 26.01
CA PRO A 198 13.95 6.61 25.74
C PRO A 198 14.04 7.75 24.72
N GLY A 199 14.09 7.39 23.44
CA GLY A 199 14.22 8.35 22.34
C GLY A 199 13.13 9.40 22.48
N ARG A 200 13.46 10.67 22.20
CA ARG A 200 12.49 11.77 22.21
C ARG A 200 11.47 11.50 21.11
N PRO A 201 10.25 10.99 21.42
CA PRO A 201 9.37 10.47 20.38
C PRO A 201 8.95 11.58 19.41
N GLU A 202 8.90 12.83 19.88
CA GLU A 202 8.65 14.02 19.06
C GLU A 202 9.70 14.15 17.95
N GLN A 203 10.99 13.98 18.26
CA GLN A 203 12.05 14.09 17.25
C GLN A 203 11.94 12.99 16.20
N VAL A 204 11.57 11.77 16.61
CA VAL A 204 11.33 10.64 15.69
C VAL A 204 10.14 10.91 14.78
N ILE A 205 9.01 11.36 15.33
CA ILE A 205 7.81 11.78 14.58
C ILE A 205 8.20 12.80 13.51
N HIS A 206 8.97 13.79 13.92
CA HIS A 206 9.38 14.90 13.07
C HIS A 206 10.32 14.49 11.94
N ALA A 207 11.33 13.68 12.23
CA ALA A 207 12.22 13.15 11.21
C ALA A 207 11.45 12.26 10.22
N LEU A 208 10.60 11.36 10.72
CA LEU A 208 9.82 10.49 9.86
C LEU A 208 8.87 11.27 8.95
N ARG A 209 8.14 12.26 9.47
CA ARG A 209 7.28 13.14 8.64
C ARG A 209 8.06 13.91 7.59
N ALA A 210 9.28 14.33 7.92
CA ALA A 210 10.16 15.00 6.97
C ALA A 210 10.54 14.06 5.81
N VAL A 211 10.84 12.79 6.12
CA VAL A 211 11.13 11.74 5.14
C VAL A 211 9.89 11.38 4.31
N SER A 212 8.72 11.15 4.94
CA SER A 212 7.48 10.72 4.29
C SER A 212 7.06 11.63 3.15
N ARG A 213 7.11 12.95 3.36
CA ARG A 213 6.61 13.93 2.39
C ARG A 213 7.31 13.84 1.04
N ASP A 214 8.63 13.63 1.07
CA ASP A 214 9.46 13.58 -0.12
C ASP A 214 9.52 12.15 -0.70
N ALA A 215 9.08 11.14 0.06
CA ALA A 215 9.17 9.74 -0.29
C ALA A 215 8.38 9.37 -1.55
N LEU A 216 7.37 10.14 -1.97
CA LEU A 216 6.64 9.87 -3.22
C LEU A 216 7.50 10.11 -4.48
N VAL A 217 8.52 10.97 -4.39
CA VAL A 217 9.38 11.31 -5.54
C VAL A 217 10.45 10.22 -5.69
N PRO A 218 10.56 9.52 -6.85
CA PRO A 218 11.47 8.39 -6.99
C PRO A 218 12.95 8.69 -6.67
N THR A 219 13.46 9.85 -7.06
CA THR A 219 14.85 10.25 -6.76
C THR A 219 15.06 10.48 -5.26
N LYS A 220 14.05 11.02 -4.56
CA LYS A 220 14.09 11.20 -3.11
C LYS A 220 13.92 9.88 -2.38
N PHE A 221 13.11 8.97 -2.91
CA PHE A 221 13.01 7.61 -2.38
C PHE A 221 14.33 6.86 -2.49
N GLN A 222 15.10 7.05 -3.57
CA GLN A 222 16.47 6.52 -3.65
C GLN A 222 17.39 7.14 -2.58
N GLU A 223 17.30 8.46 -2.32
CA GLU A 223 18.05 9.09 -1.21
C GLU A 223 17.74 8.43 0.16
N ILE A 224 16.50 7.96 0.37
CA ILE A 224 16.09 7.20 1.57
C ILE A 224 16.76 5.82 1.58
N LEU A 225 16.71 5.08 0.47
CA LEU A 225 17.36 3.77 0.38
C LEU A 225 18.87 3.88 0.62
N ASP A 226 19.53 4.82 -0.04
CA ASP A 226 20.97 5.09 0.11
C ASP A 226 21.34 5.35 1.58
N ALA A 227 20.47 6.07 2.33
CA ALA A 227 20.68 6.35 3.74
C ALA A 227 20.46 5.15 4.68
N VAL A 228 19.70 4.15 4.25
CA VAL A 228 19.43 2.96 5.06
C VAL A 228 20.41 1.81 4.75
N GLY A 229 21.00 1.80 3.55
CA GLY A 229 21.97 0.78 3.12
C GLY A 229 21.81 0.29 1.68
N ASP A 230 21.03 0.98 0.84
CA ASP A 230 20.67 0.59 -0.54
C ASP A 230 19.96 -0.78 -0.64
N ASP A 231 19.29 -1.20 0.44
CA ASP A 231 18.46 -2.41 0.50
C ASP A 231 17.05 -2.11 1.02
N TYR A 232 16.06 -2.54 0.25
CA TYR A 232 14.65 -2.52 0.65
C TYR A 232 14.39 -3.32 1.93
N HIS A 233 15.17 -4.37 2.22
CA HIS A 233 15.01 -5.18 3.43
C HIS A 233 15.38 -4.41 4.69
N ASP A 234 16.45 -3.60 4.63
CA ASP A 234 16.88 -2.78 5.76
C ASP A 234 15.87 -1.65 6.02
N LEU A 235 15.34 -1.03 4.96
CA LEU A 235 14.26 -0.05 5.10
C LEU A 235 12.99 -0.69 5.69
N ALA A 236 12.63 -1.89 5.26
CA ALA A 236 11.50 -2.62 5.82
C ALA A 236 11.73 -2.98 7.30
N CYS A 237 12.95 -3.39 7.67
CA CYS A 237 13.33 -3.64 9.07
C CYS A 237 13.22 -2.37 9.92
N ALA A 238 13.65 -1.22 9.41
CA ALA A 238 13.51 0.07 10.08
C ALA A 238 12.03 0.42 10.33
N VAL A 239 11.15 0.23 9.34
CA VAL A 239 9.70 0.42 9.51
C VAL A 239 9.13 -0.51 10.58
N HIS A 240 9.48 -1.80 10.55
CA HIS A 240 9.05 -2.77 11.56
C HIS A 240 9.47 -2.38 12.97
N LYS A 241 10.73 -1.96 13.12
CA LYS A 241 11.29 -1.50 14.39
C LYS A 241 10.58 -0.22 14.87
N GLN A 242 10.26 0.71 13.96
CA GLN A 242 9.54 1.93 14.26
C GLN A 242 8.09 1.67 14.72
N ILE A 243 7.35 0.74 14.09
CA ILE A 243 6.00 0.34 14.55
C ILE A 243 6.09 -0.31 15.94
N SER A 244 7.07 -1.19 16.15
CA SER A 244 7.27 -1.86 17.45
C SER A 244 7.60 -0.86 18.55
N TYR A 245 8.49 0.11 18.26
CA TYR A 245 8.79 1.22 19.16
C TYR A 245 7.55 2.04 19.51
N ALA A 246 6.70 2.33 18.51
CA ALA A 246 5.47 3.08 18.72
C ALA A 246 4.44 2.31 19.55
N LEU A 247 4.28 1.01 19.31
CA LEU A 247 3.39 0.15 20.07
C LEU A 247 3.81 0.03 21.54
N ALA A 248 5.12 0.06 21.83
CA ALA A 248 5.67 0.01 23.17
C ALA A 248 5.47 1.31 23.98
N GLN A 249 5.14 2.44 23.32
CA GLN A 249 4.88 3.68 24.03
C GLN A 249 3.58 3.61 24.85
N PRO A 250 3.51 4.31 26.00
CA PRO A 250 2.28 4.48 26.74
C PRO A 250 1.20 5.15 25.89
N GLU A 251 -0.05 4.82 26.18
CA GLU A 251 -1.21 5.41 25.51
C GLU A 251 -1.18 6.94 25.70
N SER A 252 -0.99 7.67 24.60
CA SER A 252 -0.77 9.12 24.58
C SER A 252 -1.02 9.68 23.18
N ASP A 253 -1.23 10.98 23.07
CA ASP A 253 -1.32 11.66 21.77
C ASP A 253 -0.02 11.50 20.96
N THR A 254 1.13 11.48 21.63
CA THR A 254 2.43 11.23 21.02
C THR A 254 2.50 9.86 20.34
N LYS A 255 1.93 8.81 20.95
CA LYS A 255 1.83 7.48 20.33
C LYS A 255 0.98 7.52 19.05
N ALA A 256 -0.18 8.17 19.11
CA ALA A 256 -1.06 8.31 17.95
C ALA A 256 -0.38 9.10 16.82
N GLU A 257 0.32 10.18 17.18
CA GLU A 257 1.06 11.01 16.25
C GLU A 257 2.21 10.27 15.55
N MET A 258 2.91 9.41 16.29
CA MET A 258 3.96 8.55 15.74
C MET A 258 3.39 7.48 14.80
N LEU A 259 2.30 6.82 15.18
CA LEU A 259 1.64 5.88 14.28
C LEU A 259 1.12 6.60 13.02
N PHE A 260 0.58 7.81 13.14
CA PHE A 260 0.22 8.62 11.98
C PHE A 260 1.42 8.87 11.05
N ALA A 261 2.57 9.28 11.59
CA ALA A 261 3.77 9.54 10.80
C ALA A 261 4.26 8.29 10.03
N ILE A 262 4.19 7.11 10.67
CA ILE A 262 4.52 5.83 10.03
C ILE A 262 3.53 5.48 8.92
N LEU A 263 2.24 5.66 9.17
CA LEU A 263 1.20 5.32 8.18
C LEU A 263 1.23 6.26 6.98
N ASP A 264 1.54 7.55 7.19
CA ASP A 264 1.83 8.47 6.10
C ASP A 264 3.06 8.01 5.30
N PHE A 265 4.17 7.66 5.96
CA PHE A 265 5.36 7.12 5.28
C PHE A 265 5.01 5.91 4.40
N LEU A 266 4.28 4.93 4.95
CA LEU A 266 3.89 3.72 4.23
C LEU A 266 2.97 4.02 3.06
N ASN A 267 2.08 5.00 3.20
CA ASN A 267 1.18 5.43 2.12
C ASN A 267 1.95 6.07 0.96
N GLN A 268 2.89 6.98 1.27
CA GLN A 268 3.72 7.65 0.26
C GLN A 268 4.66 6.70 -0.47
N THR A 269 5.09 5.63 0.20
CA THR A 269 6.02 4.65 -0.34
C THR A 269 5.34 3.45 -1.02
N ASN A 270 4.02 3.36 -0.95
CA ASN A 270 3.27 2.23 -1.52
C ASN A 270 3.37 2.15 -3.06
N ALA A 271 3.76 3.23 -3.73
CA ALA A 271 3.93 3.27 -5.19
C ALA A 271 5.30 2.74 -5.68
N HIS A 272 6.28 2.51 -4.79
CA HIS A 272 7.64 2.15 -5.18
C HIS A 272 7.86 0.64 -5.17
N ASP A 273 7.62 -0.02 -6.30
CA ASP A 273 7.97 -1.43 -6.49
C ASP A 273 9.51 -1.62 -6.44
N PRO A 274 10.07 -2.61 -5.70
CA PRO A 274 9.42 -3.71 -4.99
C PRO A 274 9.12 -3.50 -3.49
N PHE A 275 9.19 -2.28 -2.95
CA PHE A 275 9.14 -2.04 -1.50
C PHE A 275 7.91 -2.62 -0.78
N PRO A 276 6.65 -2.44 -1.25
CA PRO A 276 5.49 -3.04 -0.61
C PRO A 276 5.55 -4.57 -0.55
N THR A 277 6.09 -5.20 -1.60
CA THR A 277 6.26 -6.66 -1.67
C THR A 277 7.28 -7.12 -0.63
N VAL A 278 8.37 -6.37 -0.44
CA VAL A 278 9.38 -6.65 0.59
C VAL A 278 8.77 -6.53 2.00
N LEU A 279 8.04 -5.45 2.29
CA LEU A 279 7.32 -5.28 3.57
C LEU A 279 6.33 -6.42 3.83
N LEU A 280 5.54 -6.82 2.83
CA LEU A 280 4.60 -7.94 2.94
C LEU A 280 5.33 -9.25 3.22
N SER A 281 6.46 -9.51 2.55
CA SER A 281 7.28 -10.70 2.77
C SER A 281 7.91 -10.77 4.16
N GLN A 282 8.19 -9.63 4.78
CA GLN A 282 8.68 -9.52 6.17
C GLN A 282 7.54 -9.56 7.22
N GLY A 283 6.28 -9.69 6.78
CA GLY A 283 5.15 -9.87 7.68
C GLY A 283 4.61 -8.58 8.30
N ILE A 284 4.70 -7.44 7.60
CA ILE A 284 4.22 -6.12 8.07
C ILE A 284 2.76 -6.09 8.52
N LEU A 285 1.91 -6.99 8.00
CA LEU A 285 0.46 -6.97 8.25
C LEU A 285 0.10 -7.16 9.73
N VAL A 286 0.83 -8.00 10.46
CA VAL A 286 0.57 -8.24 11.89
C VAL A 286 0.85 -7.01 12.74
N PRO A 287 2.06 -6.40 12.72
CA PRO A 287 2.32 -5.19 13.49
C PRO A 287 1.48 -4.01 13.02
N LEU A 288 1.16 -3.89 11.72
CA LEU A 288 0.28 -2.86 11.19
C LEU A 288 -1.14 -2.97 11.75
N LEU A 289 -1.77 -4.15 11.69
CA LEU A 289 -3.11 -4.36 12.25
C LEU A 289 -3.11 -4.19 13.78
N THR A 290 -2.06 -4.61 14.47
CA THR A 290 -1.91 -4.39 15.92
C THR A 290 -1.89 -2.90 16.27
N ALA A 291 -1.16 -2.09 15.48
CA ALA A 291 -1.14 -0.64 15.64
C ALA A 291 -2.52 -0.01 15.40
N LEU A 292 -3.23 -0.43 14.37
CA LEU A 292 -4.56 0.09 14.05
C LEU A 292 -5.63 -0.33 15.07
N GLU A 293 -5.55 -1.55 15.60
CA GLU A 293 -6.41 -1.99 16.70
C GLU A 293 -6.11 -1.20 17.98
N THR A 294 -4.84 -0.91 18.28
CA THR A 294 -4.44 -0.07 19.42
C THR A 294 -5.06 1.33 19.31
N LEU A 295 -4.93 1.97 18.14
CA LEU A 295 -5.55 3.28 17.88
C LEU A 295 -7.08 3.24 18.02
N THR A 296 -7.71 2.18 17.53
CA THR A 296 -9.16 1.99 17.57
C THR A 296 -9.67 1.74 19.00
N ALA A 297 -8.87 1.06 19.83
CA ALA A 297 -9.15 0.77 21.22
C ALA A 297 -9.07 2.01 22.12
N SER A 298 -8.37 3.07 21.67
CA SER A 298 -8.24 4.32 22.42
C SER A 298 -9.60 4.87 22.88
N SER A 299 -9.63 5.39 24.11
CA SER A 299 -10.86 5.92 24.72
C SER A 299 -11.35 7.18 24.00
N THR A 300 -10.44 7.94 23.42
CA THR A 300 -10.71 9.22 22.75
C THR A 300 -10.09 9.22 21.36
N TRP A 301 -10.92 9.43 20.34
CA TRP A 301 -10.43 9.66 18.99
C TRP A 301 -10.12 11.14 18.83
N THR A 302 -8.85 11.49 18.93
CA THR A 302 -8.36 12.82 18.53
C THR A 302 -8.30 12.90 17.01
N ARG A 303 -8.08 14.10 16.47
CA ARG A 303 -7.86 14.27 15.02
C ARG A 303 -6.73 13.38 14.51
N PHE A 304 -5.61 13.28 15.24
CA PHE A 304 -4.50 12.42 14.88
C PHE A 304 -4.86 10.94 14.87
N THR A 305 -5.65 10.46 15.84
CA THR A 305 -6.11 9.07 15.87
C THR A 305 -7.00 8.77 14.66
N THR A 306 -7.96 9.65 14.35
CA THR A 306 -8.85 9.49 13.19
C THR A 306 -8.07 9.48 11.88
N ASP A 307 -7.16 10.45 11.70
CA ASP A 307 -6.32 10.55 10.51
C ASP A 307 -5.42 9.30 10.40
N ALA A 308 -4.79 8.85 11.49
CA ALA A 308 -3.98 7.64 11.50
C ALA A 308 -4.78 6.41 11.05
N ILE A 309 -6.00 6.20 11.56
CA ILE A 309 -6.83 5.06 11.18
C ILE A 309 -7.21 5.15 9.68
N LEU A 310 -7.57 6.33 9.17
CA LEU A 310 -7.90 6.52 7.75
C LEU A 310 -6.71 6.19 6.84
N TYR A 311 -5.52 6.72 7.14
CA TYR A 311 -4.30 6.39 6.40
C TYR A 311 -3.97 4.89 6.53
N GLY A 312 -4.16 4.31 7.71
CA GLY A 312 -3.99 2.89 7.95
C GLY A 312 -4.86 2.00 7.07
N ILE A 313 -6.13 2.36 6.90
CA ILE A 313 -7.04 1.64 6.00
C ILE A 313 -6.58 1.79 4.54
N GLN A 314 -6.11 2.96 4.12
CA GLN A 314 -5.56 3.18 2.78
C GLN A 314 -4.30 2.36 2.52
N VAL A 315 -3.37 2.32 3.48
CA VAL A 315 -2.15 1.49 3.41
C VAL A 315 -2.51 0.01 3.34
N LEU A 316 -3.42 -0.46 4.20
CA LEU A 316 -3.91 -1.84 4.17
C LEU A 316 -4.55 -2.16 2.81
N ALA A 317 -5.43 -1.29 2.30
CA ALA A 317 -6.04 -1.47 0.99
C ALA A 317 -4.98 -1.55 -0.11
N GLY A 318 -3.98 -0.66 -0.09
CA GLY A 318 -2.85 -0.67 -1.00
C GLY A 318 -2.08 -1.99 -1.01
N TYR A 319 -1.72 -2.51 0.17
CA TYR A 319 -1.01 -3.78 0.30
C TYR A 319 -1.85 -4.98 -0.11
N LEU A 320 -3.14 -4.98 0.24
CA LEU A 320 -4.05 -6.05 -0.12
C LEU A 320 -4.40 -6.06 -1.62
N MET A 321 -4.27 -4.93 -2.31
CA MET A 321 -4.46 -4.81 -3.76
C MET A 321 -3.18 -5.04 -4.59
N ASN A 322 -1.99 -4.95 -3.99
CA ASN A 322 -0.74 -5.03 -4.75
C ASN A 322 -0.57 -6.43 -5.40
N GLY A 323 -0.53 -6.42 -6.74
CA GLY A 323 -1.22 -7.38 -7.62
C GLY A 323 -0.56 -8.72 -7.86
N SER A 324 -0.16 -9.46 -6.81
CA SER A 324 0.41 -10.80 -7.04
C SER A 324 -0.06 -11.90 -6.12
N VAL A 325 -0.82 -11.66 -5.04
CA VAL A 325 -0.97 -12.73 -4.03
C VAL A 325 -2.21 -12.62 -3.13
N CYS A 326 -3.15 -13.57 -3.29
CA CYS A 326 -4.15 -13.95 -2.28
C CYS A 326 -3.64 -14.25 -0.84
N PRO A 327 -2.41 -14.75 -0.58
CA PRO A 327 -1.95 -15.05 0.78
C PRO A 327 -1.94 -13.84 1.71
N TRP A 328 -1.71 -12.61 1.22
CA TRP A 328 -1.70 -11.43 2.08
C TRP A 328 -3.08 -11.15 2.68
N VAL A 329 -4.16 -11.40 1.92
CA VAL A 329 -5.53 -11.32 2.45
C VAL A 329 -5.74 -12.38 3.54
N GLY A 330 -5.24 -13.60 3.31
CA GLY A 330 -5.25 -14.66 4.33
C GLY A 330 -4.51 -14.26 5.60
N HIS A 331 -3.29 -13.71 5.46
CA HIS A 331 -2.48 -13.24 6.58
C HIS A 331 -3.15 -12.08 7.34
N ALA A 332 -3.76 -11.12 6.63
CA ALA A 332 -4.49 -10.03 7.26
C ALA A 332 -5.72 -10.53 8.04
N LEU A 333 -6.46 -11.50 7.48
CA LEU A 333 -7.59 -12.15 8.18
C LEU A 333 -7.12 -12.86 9.46
N ASP A 334 -6.05 -13.66 9.37
CA ASP A 334 -5.45 -14.33 10.53
C ASP A 334 -4.90 -13.32 11.56
N ALA A 335 -4.46 -12.14 11.12
CA ALA A 335 -3.97 -11.05 11.97
C ALA A 335 -5.08 -10.16 12.57
N GLY A 336 -6.37 -10.47 12.34
CA GLY A 336 -7.48 -9.77 12.98
C GLY A 336 -8.18 -8.69 12.14
N LEU A 337 -8.00 -8.65 10.82
CA LEU A 337 -8.63 -7.66 9.93
C LEU A 337 -10.14 -7.48 10.17
N LEU A 338 -10.89 -8.57 10.36
CA LEU A 338 -12.34 -8.50 10.58
C LEU A 338 -12.71 -7.83 11.90
N ARG A 339 -11.94 -8.11 12.97
CA ARG A 339 -12.12 -7.50 14.29
C ARG A 339 -11.86 -6.00 14.20
N PHE A 340 -10.76 -5.61 13.58
CA PHE A 340 -10.43 -4.21 13.29
C PHE A 340 -11.58 -3.48 12.56
N ILE A 341 -12.11 -4.06 11.46
CA ILE A 341 -13.22 -3.47 10.69
C ILE A 341 -14.44 -3.19 11.58
N ILE A 342 -14.84 -4.16 12.41
CA ILE A 342 -16.01 -4.01 13.30
C ILE A 342 -15.76 -2.95 14.37
N SER A 343 -14.59 -2.98 15.00
CA SER A 343 -14.22 -2.01 16.03
C SER A 343 -14.20 -0.58 15.46
N CYS A 344 -13.68 -0.39 14.25
CA CYS A 344 -13.72 0.89 13.55
C CYS A 344 -15.15 1.34 13.25
N ALA A 345 -16.01 0.45 12.75
CA ALA A 345 -17.40 0.76 12.45
C ALA A 345 -18.20 1.17 13.71
N LEU A 346 -17.91 0.54 14.86
CA LEU A 346 -18.53 0.87 16.13
C LEU A 346 -18.10 2.25 16.65
N LYS A 347 -16.80 2.55 16.55
CA LYS A 347 -16.23 3.81 17.05
C LYS A 347 -16.53 4.99 16.14
N SER A 348 -16.56 4.79 14.82
CA SER A 348 -16.82 5.86 13.84
C SER A 348 -18.20 6.49 13.96
N MET A 349 -19.18 5.79 14.57
CA MET A 349 -20.51 6.36 14.82
C MET A 349 -20.48 7.61 15.72
N ALA A 350 -19.44 7.78 16.53
CA ALA A 350 -19.25 8.96 17.38
C ALA A 350 -18.52 10.13 16.68
N LEU A 351 -17.99 9.91 15.47
CA LEU A 351 -17.24 10.93 14.72
C LEU A 351 -18.16 12.01 14.12
N PRO A 352 -17.60 13.19 13.78
CA PRO A 352 -18.25 14.16 12.90
C PRO A 352 -18.77 13.50 11.61
N PRO A 353 -19.86 14.00 11.01
CA PRO A 353 -20.45 13.39 9.82
C PRO A 353 -19.47 13.17 8.66
N THR A 354 -18.58 14.14 8.39
CA THR A 354 -17.56 14.07 7.34
C THR A 354 -16.59 12.92 7.58
N ASP A 355 -15.91 12.89 8.73
CA ASP A 355 -14.95 11.82 9.06
C ASP A 355 -15.61 10.44 9.12
N ARG A 356 -16.88 10.39 9.58
CA ARG A 356 -17.68 9.16 9.61
C ARG A 356 -17.98 8.66 8.20
N GLU A 357 -18.33 9.54 7.28
CA GLU A 357 -18.62 9.19 5.88
C GLU A 357 -17.37 8.65 5.19
N ASP A 358 -16.22 9.32 5.36
CA ASP A 358 -14.94 8.89 4.80
C ASP A 358 -14.52 7.51 5.33
N MET A 359 -14.58 7.33 6.66
CA MET A 359 -14.28 6.06 7.32
C MET A 359 -15.23 4.95 6.83
N THR A 360 -16.53 5.24 6.80
CA THR A 360 -17.56 4.29 6.35
C THR A 360 -17.36 3.91 4.90
N GLY A 361 -17.01 4.86 4.03
CA GLY A 361 -16.76 4.62 2.61
C GLY A 361 -15.63 3.61 2.39
N GLN A 362 -14.51 3.77 3.11
CA GLN A 362 -13.37 2.86 3.01
C GLN A 362 -13.68 1.46 3.59
N LEU A 363 -14.29 1.40 4.78
CA LEU A 363 -14.71 0.12 5.38
C LEU A 363 -15.74 -0.60 4.52
N LYS A 364 -16.68 0.14 3.92
CA LYS A 364 -17.66 -0.39 2.98
C LYS A 364 -16.97 -1.01 1.78
N TRP A 365 -15.99 -0.34 1.17
CA TRP A 365 -15.25 -0.92 0.05
C TRP A 365 -14.57 -2.24 0.44
N LEU A 366 -13.93 -2.31 1.62
CA LEU A 366 -13.31 -3.54 2.13
C LEU A 366 -14.33 -4.69 2.26
N VAL A 367 -15.45 -4.45 2.95
CA VAL A 367 -16.45 -5.49 3.27
C VAL A 367 -17.32 -5.85 2.08
N HIS A 368 -17.72 -4.86 1.29
CA HIS A 368 -18.68 -5.03 0.20
C HIS A 368 -17.99 -5.41 -1.11
N SER A 369 -16.82 -4.88 -1.44
CA SER A 369 -16.21 -5.11 -2.76
C SER A 369 -14.98 -6.00 -2.68
N PHE A 370 -14.07 -5.72 -1.75
CA PHE A 370 -12.77 -6.36 -1.71
C PHE A 370 -12.81 -7.79 -1.16
N LEU A 371 -13.35 -8.01 0.05
CA LEU A 371 -13.37 -9.33 0.67
C LEU A 371 -14.18 -10.37 -0.13
N PRO A 372 -15.42 -10.09 -0.60
CA PRO A 372 -16.20 -11.04 -1.40
C PRO A 372 -15.48 -11.54 -2.65
N LEU A 373 -14.73 -10.65 -3.31
CA LEU A 373 -13.94 -10.96 -4.50
C LEU A 373 -12.80 -11.93 -4.16
N ASN A 374 -12.19 -11.81 -2.98
CA ASN A 374 -11.08 -12.65 -2.55
C ASN A 374 -11.50 -14.00 -1.95
N LEU A 375 -12.77 -14.17 -1.57
CA LEU A 375 -13.31 -15.43 -1.04
C LEU A 375 -13.33 -16.59 -2.07
N VAL A 376 -12.94 -16.34 -3.33
CA VAL A 376 -12.76 -17.40 -4.34
C VAL A 376 -11.43 -18.14 -4.16
N SER A 377 -10.51 -17.56 -3.39
CA SER A 377 -9.22 -18.16 -3.07
C SER A 377 -9.35 -19.12 -1.89
N TYR A 378 -8.79 -20.33 -2.03
CA TYR A 378 -8.83 -21.34 -0.97
C TYR A 378 -8.10 -20.90 0.31
N PRO A 379 -6.85 -20.37 0.28
CA PRO A 379 -6.19 -19.83 1.47
C PRO A 379 -7.00 -18.74 2.18
N VAL A 380 -7.60 -17.82 1.40
CA VAL A 380 -8.42 -16.74 1.95
C VAL A 380 -9.68 -17.30 2.60
N MET A 381 -10.38 -18.22 1.95
CA MET A 381 -11.58 -18.84 2.50
C MET A 381 -11.27 -19.62 3.79
N THR A 382 -10.12 -20.28 3.85
CA THR A 382 -9.69 -21.01 5.06
C THR A 382 -9.38 -20.05 6.20
N ALA A 383 -8.65 -18.96 5.93
CA ALA A 383 -8.38 -17.92 6.93
C ALA A 383 -9.67 -17.20 7.38
N MET A 384 -10.58 -16.94 6.44
CA MET A 384 -11.92 -16.40 6.72
C MET A 384 -12.67 -17.34 7.66
N LYS A 385 -12.79 -18.64 7.34
CA LYS A 385 -13.46 -19.63 8.20
C LYS A 385 -12.93 -19.63 9.63
N ARG A 386 -11.61 -19.48 9.82
CA ARG A 386 -10.97 -19.43 11.15
C ARG A 386 -11.28 -18.13 11.91
N SER A 387 -11.18 -16.98 11.24
CA SER A 387 -11.31 -15.65 11.86
C SER A 387 -12.77 -15.18 12.02
N PHE A 388 -13.69 -15.75 11.24
CA PHE A 388 -15.06 -15.28 11.15
C PHE A 388 -15.90 -15.44 12.45
N PRO A 389 -15.81 -16.53 13.24
CA PRO A 389 -16.61 -16.66 14.47
C PRO A 389 -16.37 -15.53 15.48
N ASP A 390 -15.13 -15.05 15.61
CA ASP A 390 -14.77 -13.95 16.51
C ASP A 390 -15.38 -12.63 16.03
N ALA A 391 -15.31 -12.37 14.72
CA ALA A 391 -15.91 -11.21 14.11
C ALA A 391 -17.45 -11.25 14.22
N GLN A 392 -18.07 -12.41 14.00
CA GLN A 392 -19.52 -12.57 14.10
C GLN A 392 -20.00 -12.21 15.52
N ARG A 393 -19.31 -12.71 16.56
CA ARG A 393 -19.60 -12.35 17.96
C ARG A 393 -19.50 -10.85 18.22
N ALA A 394 -18.47 -10.18 17.68
CA ALA A 394 -18.33 -8.73 17.83
C ALA A 394 -19.43 -7.95 17.08
N SER A 395 -19.90 -8.44 15.94
CA SER A 395 -20.97 -7.81 15.15
C SER A 395 -22.38 -7.94 15.76
N CYS A 396 -22.55 -8.78 16.80
CA CYS A 396 -23.80 -8.91 17.54
C CYS A 396 -24.09 -7.70 18.47
N ASP A 397 -23.16 -6.75 18.62
CA ASP A 397 -23.41 -5.52 19.38
C ASP A 397 -24.62 -4.76 18.78
N PRO A 398 -25.67 -4.43 19.57
CA PRO A 398 -26.82 -3.69 19.08
C PRO A 398 -26.48 -2.33 18.44
N LYS A 399 -25.34 -1.73 18.81
CA LYS A 399 -24.83 -0.52 18.18
C LYS A 399 -24.32 -0.81 16.77
N PHE A 400 -23.67 -1.95 16.53
CA PHE A 400 -23.20 -2.34 15.21
C PHE A 400 -24.37 -2.49 14.24
N ALA A 401 -25.49 -3.08 14.67
CA ALA A 401 -26.70 -3.21 13.87
C ALA A 401 -27.28 -1.86 13.37
N LYS A 402 -26.97 -0.76 14.07
CA LYS A 402 -27.34 0.61 13.66
C LYS A 402 -26.28 1.30 12.81
N SER A 403 -25.11 0.70 12.64
CA SER A 403 -24.02 1.28 11.85
C SER A 403 -24.36 1.23 10.35
N PRO A 404 -23.87 2.19 9.54
CA PRO A 404 -24.02 2.15 8.09
C PRO A 404 -23.36 0.93 7.42
N LEU A 405 -22.45 0.24 8.12
CA LEU A 405 -21.75 -0.94 7.61
C LEU A 405 -22.59 -2.23 7.74
N ALA A 406 -23.60 -2.26 8.63
CA ALA A 406 -24.36 -3.47 8.94
C ALA A 406 -24.99 -4.17 7.71
N PRO A 407 -25.62 -3.47 6.75
CA PRO A 407 -26.19 -4.14 5.56
C PRO A 407 -25.12 -4.83 4.71
N HIS A 408 -23.96 -4.19 4.56
CA HIS A 408 -22.83 -4.73 3.80
C HIS A 408 -22.19 -5.91 4.52
N TRP A 409 -22.09 -5.83 5.85
CA TRP A 409 -21.61 -6.92 6.70
C TRP A 409 -22.52 -8.15 6.61
N ASN A 410 -23.85 -7.98 6.72
CA ASN A 410 -24.80 -9.09 6.64
C ASN A 410 -24.74 -9.84 5.30
N MET A 411 -24.52 -9.10 4.21
CA MET A 411 -24.30 -9.70 2.90
C MET A 411 -22.99 -10.50 2.83
N LEU A 412 -21.90 -9.99 3.44
CA LEU A 412 -20.67 -10.76 3.60
C LEU A 412 -20.89 -12.01 4.46
N ILE A 413 -21.64 -11.93 5.57
CA ILE A 413 -21.95 -13.08 6.43
C ILE A 413 -22.58 -14.20 5.61
N LYS A 414 -23.66 -13.88 4.89
CA LYS A 414 -24.38 -14.86 4.06
C LYS A 414 -23.45 -15.54 3.05
N LEU A 415 -22.60 -14.75 2.39
CA LEU A 415 -21.65 -15.28 1.41
C LEU A 415 -20.60 -16.20 2.06
N VAL A 416 -20.09 -15.83 3.23
CA VAL A 416 -19.13 -16.64 3.99
C VAL A 416 -19.78 -17.95 4.41
N GLU A 417 -20.98 -17.93 4.98
CA GLU A 417 -21.71 -19.13 5.40
C GLU A 417 -21.97 -20.08 4.22
N GLU A 418 -22.45 -19.56 3.09
CA GLU A 418 -22.65 -20.34 1.86
C GLU A 418 -21.35 -21.04 1.43
N ARG A 419 -20.21 -20.33 1.44
CA ARG A 419 -18.93 -20.87 1.00
C ARG A 419 -18.26 -21.79 2.02
N VAL A 420 -18.46 -21.57 3.32
CA VAL A 420 -17.98 -22.49 4.38
C VAL A 420 -18.66 -23.84 4.24
N VAL A 421 -19.97 -23.90 3.98
CA VAL A 421 -20.68 -25.18 3.75
C VAL A 421 -20.07 -25.94 2.57
N LEU A 422 -19.78 -25.25 1.46
CA LEU A 422 -19.13 -25.87 0.29
C LEU A 422 -17.72 -26.35 0.61
N LEU A 423 -16.93 -25.51 1.28
CA LEU A 423 -15.56 -25.84 1.69
C LEU A 423 -15.55 -27.09 2.58
N ASP A 424 -16.44 -27.18 3.56
CA ASP A 424 -16.50 -28.27 4.53
C ASP A 424 -16.92 -29.58 3.89
N ALA A 425 -17.93 -29.54 3.01
CA ALA A 425 -18.34 -30.70 2.23
C ALA A 425 -17.20 -31.21 1.33
N TRP A 426 -16.43 -30.29 0.73
CA TRP A 426 -15.31 -30.62 -0.13
C TRP A 426 -14.11 -31.18 0.65
N GLU A 427 -13.81 -30.66 1.84
CA GLU A 427 -12.75 -31.19 2.69
C GLU A 427 -13.12 -32.56 3.28
N ALA A 428 -14.39 -32.76 3.66
CA ALA A 428 -14.90 -34.02 4.20
C ALA A 428 -14.96 -35.14 3.14
N ALA A 429 -15.39 -34.82 1.92
CA ALA A 429 -15.40 -35.78 0.80
C ALA A 429 -13.99 -36.15 0.30
N GLY A 430 -12.98 -35.39 0.71
CA GLY A 430 -11.68 -35.36 0.05
C GLY A 430 -11.79 -34.64 -1.29
N SER A 431 -10.67 -34.08 -1.78
CA SER A 431 -10.64 -33.42 -3.09
C SER A 431 -11.22 -34.37 -4.15
N PRO A 432 -12.33 -34.02 -4.83
CA PRO A 432 -12.93 -34.86 -5.84
C PRO A 432 -11.85 -35.31 -6.81
N SER A 433 -11.72 -36.63 -6.98
CA SER A 433 -10.77 -37.18 -7.94
C SER A 433 -11.24 -36.88 -9.36
N LEU A 434 -12.49 -36.49 -9.59
CA LEU A 434 -13.01 -36.30 -10.94
C LEU A 434 -12.32 -35.13 -11.68
N ARG A 435 -11.94 -35.39 -12.93
CA ARG A 435 -11.40 -34.39 -13.86
C ARG A 435 -12.09 -34.51 -15.21
N ALA A 436 -12.27 -33.39 -15.89
CA ALA A 436 -12.60 -33.35 -17.31
C ALA A 436 -11.34 -33.52 -18.17
N CYS A 437 -11.51 -34.12 -19.35
CA CYS A 437 -10.47 -34.17 -20.36
C CYS A 437 -10.20 -32.78 -20.94
N ALA A 438 -8.92 -32.41 -21.04
CA ALA A 438 -8.54 -31.12 -21.60
C ALA A 438 -8.70 -31.02 -23.13
N ASN A 439 -8.84 -32.16 -23.83
CA ASN A 439 -9.27 -32.13 -25.21
C ASN A 439 -10.69 -31.58 -25.27
N LYS A 440 -10.86 -30.37 -25.82
CA LYS A 440 -12.14 -29.64 -25.89
C LYS A 440 -13.26 -30.43 -26.58
N MET A 441 -12.89 -31.37 -27.47
CA MET A 441 -13.85 -32.25 -28.16
C MET A 441 -14.23 -33.49 -27.33
N CYS A 442 -13.52 -33.76 -26.24
CA CYS A 442 -13.73 -34.90 -25.37
C CYS A 442 -14.48 -34.49 -24.10
N ARG A 443 -15.73 -34.95 -23.97
CA ARG A 443 -16.63 -34.68 -22.84
C ARG A 443 -16.50 -35.68 -21.68
N LYS A 444 -15.40 -36.46 -21.62
CA LYS A 444 -15.23 -37.50 -20.58
C LYS A 444 -14.76 -36.89 -19.26
N ILE A 445 -15.51 -37.17 -18.20
CA ILE A 445 -15.12 -36.95 -16.81
C ILE A 445 -14.80 -38.31 -16.17
N ARG A 446 -13.65 -38.43 -15.49
CA ARG A 446 -13.18 -39.69 -14.87
C ARG A 446 -12.43 -39.41 -13.57
N ALA A 447 -12.12 -40.45 -12.81
CA ALA A 447 -11.20 -40.30 -11.68
C ALA A 447 -9.82 -39.85 -12.18
N LYS A 448 -9.16 -38.98 -11.42
CA LYS A 448 -7.87 -38.34 -11.74
C LYS A 448 -6.79 -39.36 -12.05
N GLU A 449 -6.83 -40.50 -11.38
CA GLU A 449 -5.90 -41.61 -11.53
C GLU A 449 -6.00 -42.25 -12.93
N GLU A 450 -7.14 -42.07 -13.61
CA GLU A 450 -7.37 -42.53 -14.99
C GLU A 450 -6.87 -41.54 -16.04
N PHE A 451 -6.49 -40.32 -15.66
CA PHE A 451 -6.01 -39.31 -16.59
C PHE A 451 -4.51 -39.44 -16.86
N LYS A 452 -4.17 -39.45 -18.15
CA LYS A 452 -2.79 -39.23 -18.61
C LYS A 452 -2.50 -37.73 -18.57
N CYS A 453 -1.30 -37.34 -18.13
CA CYS A 453 -0.92 -35.94 -18.11
C CYS A 453 0.11 -35.65 -19.21
N CYS A 454 0.03 -34.46 -19.80
CA CYS A 454 1.12 -33.96 -20.63
C CYS A 454 2.41 -33.92 -19.80
N ALA A 455 3.47 -34.55 -20.30
CA ALA A 455 4.75 -34.66 -19.58
C ALA A 455 5.36 -33.29 -19.26
N ARG A 456 5.00 -32.25 -20.03
CA ARG A 456 5.53 -30.88 -19.90
C ARG A 456 4.68 -30.01 -18.98
N CYS A 457 3.43 -29.70 -19.35
CA CYS A 457 2.58 -28.76 -18.61
C CYS A 457 1.56 -29.43 -17.67
N ARG A 458 1.55 -30.78 -17.59
CA ARG A 458 0.65 -31.56 -16.73
C ARG A 458 -0.86 -31.44 -17.03
N THR A 459 -1.24 -30.88 -18.18
CA THR A 459 -2.62 -30.90 -18.69
C THR A 459 -3.15 -32.35 -18.77
N ALA A 460 -4.36 -32.59 -18.27
CA ALA A 460 -4.91 -33.94 -18.08
C ALA A 460 -5.80 -34.38 -19.26
N TYR A 461 -5.57 -35.58 -19.78
CA TYR A 461 -6.30 -36.21 -20.88
C TYR A 461 -6.77 -37.61 -20.50
N CYS A 462 -8.02 -37.96 -20.85
CA CYS A 462 -8.56 -39.29 -20.55
C CYS A 462 -7.90 -40.40 -21.39
N SER A 463 -7.22 -40.04 -22.49
CA SER A 463 -6.49 -40.97 -23.34
C SER A 463 -5.36 -40.30 -24.12
N SER A 464 -4.47 -41.12 -24.67
CA SER A 464 -3.39 -40.70 -25.57
C SER A 464 -3.90 -40.18 -26.91
N GLU A 465 -5.06 -40.63 -27.38
CA GLU A 465 -5.70 -40.09 -28.57
C GLU A 465 -6.17 -38.66 -28.31
N CYS A 466 -6.82 -38.41 -27.17
CA CYS A 466 -7.27 -37.07 -26.79
C CYS A 466 -6.10 -36.09 -26.65
N GLN A 467 -5.02 -36.51 -26.00
CA GLN A 467 -3.81 -35.71 -25.92
C GLN A 467 -3.25 -35.35 -27.30
N ARG A 468 -3.16 -36.33 -28.22
CA ARG A 468 -2.68 -36.11 -29.59
C ARG A 468 -3.60 -35.20 -30.40
N ALA A 469 -4.91 -35.32 -30.24
CA ALA A 469 -5.89 -34.48 -30.90
C ALA A 469 -5.76 -33.02 -30.43
N ASP A 470 -5.75 -32.79 -29.12
CA ASP A 470 -5.60 -31.45 -28.54
C ASP A 470 -4.23 -30.82 -28.85
N TRP A 471 -3.16 -31.64 -28.86
CA TRP A 471 -1.82 -31.23 -29.28
C TRP A 471 -1.79 -30.68 -30.70
N ARG A 472 -2.49 -31.32 -31.64
CA ARG A 472 -2.57 -30.86 -33.03
C ARG A 472 -3.45 -29.63 -33.20
N ALA A 473 -4.49 -29.49 -32.38
CA ALA A 473 -5.44 -28.39 -32.48
C ALA A 473 -4.82 -27.06 -31.99
N ASP A 474 -4.33 -27.02 -30.76
CA ASP A 474 -3.96 -25.75 -30.10
C ASP A 474 -2.96 -25.95 -28.94
N HIS A 475 -2.96 -27.13 -28.31
CA HIS A 475 -2.17 -27.34 -27.10
C HIS A 475 -0.65 -27.22 -27.33
N ARG A 476 -0.15 -27.48 -28.54
CA ARG A 476 1.29 -27.34 -28.84
C ARG A 476 1.81 -25.94 -28.56
N GLU A 477 1.07 -24.89 -28.92
CA GLU A 477 1.51 -23.50 -28.73
C GLU A 477 1.38 -23.07 -27.27
N SER A 478 0.24 -23.37 -26.62
CA SER A 478 0.06 -23.09 -25.18
C SER A 478 1.05 -23.88 -24.30
N CYS A 479 1.38 -25.13 -24.65
CA CYS A 479 2.35 -25.93 -23.91
C CYS A 479 3.78 -25.38 -24.01
N LYS A 480 4.14 -24.71 -25.13
CA LYS A 480 5.43 -24.02 -25.25
C LYS A 480 5.53 -22.87 -24.26
N LEU A 481 4.47 -22.07 -24.16
CA LEU A 481 4.35 -20.93 -23.26
C LEU A 481 4.41 -21.36 -21.78
N GLY A 482 3.83 -22.52 -21.44
CA GLY A 482 3.83 -23.06 -20.08
C GLY A 482 5.21 -23.44 -19.50
N ARG A 483 6.33 -23.28 -20.22
CA ARG A 483 7.69 -23.46 -19.67
C ARG A 483 8.23 -22.22 -18.98
N ASN A 484 7.72 -21.04 -19.30
CA ASN A 484 8.17 -19.81 -18.69
C ASN A 484 7.10 -19.37 -17.68
N PRO A 485 7.35 -19.45 -16.36
CA PRO A 485 6.43 -18.96 -15.34
C PRO A 485 5.94 -17.54 -15.63
N LEU A 486 6.76 -16.75 -16.32
CA LEU A 486 6.48 -15.36 -16.71
C LEU A 486 5.44 -15.23 -17.85
N ASN A 487 5.25 -16.24 -18.70
CA ASN A 487 4.40 -16.15 -19.90
C ASN A 487 2.99 -16.74 -19.73
N HIS A 488 2.68 -17.36 -18.58
CA HIS A 488 1.35 -17.91 -18.29
C HIS A 488 0.93 -17.55 -16.85
N PRO A 489 0.74 -16.27 -16.52
CA PRO A 489 0.48 -15.82 -15.15
C PRO A 489 -0.64 -16.63 -14.48
N PHE A 490 -1.73 -16.97 -15.19
CA PHE A 490 -2.86 -17.69 -14.60
C PHE A 490 -2.57 -19.13 -14.11
N GLU A 491 -1.77 -19.92 -14.84
CA GLU A 491 -1.52 -21.32 -14.44
C GLU A 491 -0.59 -21.44 -13.22
N TRP A 492 0.19 -20.39 -12.95
CA TRP A 492 1.08 -20.31 -11.78
C TRP A 492 0.47 -19.54 -10.60
N LEU A 493 -0.41 -18.56 -10.86
CA LEU A 493 -1.04 -17.75 -9.81
C LEU A 493 -1.84 -18.60 -8.82
N PHE A 494 -2.49 -19.67 -9.29
CA PHE A 494 -3.27 -20.56 -8.41
C PHE A 494 -2.60 -21.91 -8.24
N ARG A 495 -2.33 -22.28 -6.99
CA ARG A 495 -1.95 -23.63 -6.60
C ARG A 495 -3.05 -24.61 -7.02
N ARG A 496 -2.65 -25.88 -7.17
CA ARG A 496 -3.57 -26.97 -7.55
C ARG A 496 -4.82 -27.03 -6.67
N ARG A 497 -4.67 -26.79 -5.36
CA ARG A 497 -5.76 -26.80 -4.37
C ARG A 497 -6.75 -25.64 -4.62
N GLU A 498 -6.24 -24.45 -4.90
CA GLU A 498 -7.04 -23.28 -5.24
C GLU A 498 -7.86 -23.50 -6.50
N ARG A 499 -7.28 -24.06 -7.55
CA ARG A 499 -8.02 -24.39 -8.79
C ARG A 499 -9.17 -25.37 -8.55
N ALA A 500 -8.97 -26.35 -7.66
CA ALA A 500 -10.03 -27.29 -7.32
C ALA A 500 -11.16 -26.60 -6.54
N PHE A 501 -10.82 -25.70 -5.62
CA PHE A 501 -11.79 -24.91 -4.87
C PHE A 501 -12.56 -23.93 -5.76
N ILE A 502 -11.90 -23.23 -6.69
CA ILE A 502 -12.56 -22.36 -7.66
C ILE A 502 -13.57 -23.14 -8.50
N ARG A 503 -13.23 -24.36 -8.94
CA ARG A 503 -14.16 -25.24 -9.67
C ARG A 503 -15.35 -25.65 -8.82
N LEU A 504 -15.13 -26.01 -7.56
CA LEU A 504 -16.21 -26.29 -6.61
C LEU A 504 -17.20 -25.13 -6.53
N LEU A 505 -16.70 -23.89 -6.42
CA LEU A 505 -17.55 -22.69 -6.39
C LEU A 505 -18.32 -22.52 -7.71
N LEU A 506 -17.63 -22.61 -8.86
CA LEU A 506 -18.26 -22.53 -10.17
C LEU A 506 -19.36 -23.59 -10.36
N ASP A 507 -19.12 -24.80 -9.88
CA ASP A 507 -20.07 -25.90 -10.00
C ASP A 507 -21.33 -25.65 -9.15
N ALA A 508 -21.14 -25.19 -7.92
CA ALA A 508 -22.24 -24.82 -7.04
C ALA A 508 -23.05 -23.64 -7.60
N ASP A 509 -22.36 -22.60 -8.09
CA ASP A 509 -22.99 -21.41 -8.65
C ASP A 509 -23.72 -21.71 -9.97
N TYR A 510 -23.13 -22.52 -10.85
CA TYR A 510 -23.81 -22.97 -12.05
C TYR A 510 -25.07 -23.75 -11.70
N LYS A 511 -25.00 -24.72 -10.78
CA LYS A 511 -26.20 -25.49 -10.37
C LYS A 511 -27.31 -24.57 -9.88
N ARG A 512 -26.96 -23.58 -9.06
CA ARG A 512 -27.88 -22.55 -8.57
C ARG A 512 -28.48 -21.70 -9.70
N MET A 513 -27.69 -21.36 -10.71
CA MET A 513 -28.07 -20.43 -11.78
C MET A 513 -28.50 -21.11 -13.09
N LYS A 514 -28.49 -22.45 -13.15
CA LYS A 514 -28.65 -23.21 -14.41
C LYS A 514 -29.90 -22.84 -15.19
N LEU A 515 -31.03 -22.64 -14.49
CA LEU A 515 -32.29 -22.21 -15.12
C LEU A 515 -32.15 -20.82 -15.76
N GLN A 516 -31.62 -19.85 -15.01
CA GLN A 516 -31.40 -18.50 -15.50
C GLN A 516 -30.42 -18.49 -16.69
N ILE A 517 -29.31 -19.21 -16.58
CA ILE A 517 -28.31 -19.33 -17.65
C ILE A 517 -28.96 -19.89 -18.91
N SER A 518 -29.74 -20.96 -18.78
CA SER A 518 -30.40 -21.61 -19.91
C SER A 518 -31.47 -20.72 -20.54
N ARG A 519 -32.23 -19.97 -19.73
CA ARG A 519 -33.16 -18.92 -20.19
C ARG A 519 -32.41 -17.84 -20.97
N ASP A 520 -31.32 -17.32 -20.42
CA ASP A 520 -30.54 -16.24 -21.05
C ASP A 520 -29.88 -16.72 -22.36
N ILE A 521 -29.49 -18.00 -22.47
CA ILE A 521 -29.04 -18.63 -23.72
C ILE A 521 -30.18 -18.64 -24.75
N VAL A 522 -31.39 -19.09 -24.38
CA VAL A 522 -32.54 -19.13 -25.30
C VAL A 522 -32.91 -17.74 -25.80
N LEU A 523 -32.94 -16.75 -24.91
CA LEU A 523 -33.21 -15.36 -25.27
C LEU A 523 -32.12 -14.81 -26.19
N PHE A 524 -30.85 -15.15 -25.93
CA PHE A 524 -29.73 -14.76 -26.80
C PHE A 524 -29.86 -15.39 -28.19
N MET A 525 -30.08 -16.72 -28.26
CA MET A 525 -30.29 -17.44 -29.52
C MET A 525 -31.43 -16.83 -30.32
N ARG A 526 -32.52 -16.47 -29.64
CA ARG A 526 -33.67 -15.84 -30.27
C ARG A 526 -33.34 -14.47 -30.84
N ALA A 527 -32.67 -13.62 -30.07
CA ALA A 527 -32.27 -12.29 -30.51
C ALA A 527 -31.33 -12.33 -31.73
N HIS A 528 -30.62 -13.44 -31.93
CA HIS A 528 -29.63 -13.65 -32.99
C HIS A 528 -30.08 -14.68 -34.03
N ALA A 529 -31.38 -15.00 -34.12
CA ALA A 529 -31.89 -16.03 -35.03
C ALA A 529 -31.66 -15.73 -36.53
N HIS A 530 -31.34 -14.48 -36.88
CA HIS A 530 -31.06 -14.03 -38.25
C HIS A 530 -29.56 -13.94 -38.59
N THR A 531 -28.68 -14.09 -37.60
CA THR A 531 -27.23 -14.19 -37.81
C THR A 531 -26.83 -15.65 -37.77
N ASP A 532 -25.67 -15.99 -38.37
CA ASP A 532 -25.09 -17.33 -38.19
C ASP A 532 -25.03 -17.64 -36.69
N ALA A 533 -25.79 -18.65 -36.27
CA ALA A 533 -25.91 -19.01 -34.87
C ALA A 533 -24.49 -19.30 -34.34
N PRO A 534 -24.13 -18.79 -33.16
CA PRO A 534 -22.78 -18.99 -32.66
C PRO A 534 -22.51 -20.47 -32.42
N ASP A 535 -21.37 -20.95 -32.90
CA ASP A 535 -20.92 -22.34 -32.75
C ASP A 535 -20.78 -22.79 -31.28
N ALA A 536 -20.71 -21.84 -30.35
CA ALA A 536 -20.67 -22.09 -28.91
C ALA A 536 -21.06 -20.86 -28.09
N PHE A 537 -21.65 -21.12 -26.94
CA PHE A 537 -21.85 -20.15 -25.86
C PHE A 537 -20.74 -20.27 -24.82
N GLN A 538 -20.41 -19.17 -24.17
CA GLN A 538 -19.62 -19.18 -22.94
C GLN A 538 -20.42 -18.52 -21.83
N VAL A 539 -20.31 -19.06 -20.61
CA VAL A 539 -20.90 -18.46 -19.42
C VAL A 539 -19.78 -17.88 -18.56
N LEU A 540 -19.81 -16.57 -18.36
CA LEU A 540 -18.87 -15.86 -17.52
C LEU A 540 -19.49 -15.66 -16.14
N PHE A 541 -18.84 -16.19 -15.10
CA PHE A 541 -19.21 -15.95 -13.70
C PHE A 541 -18.47 -14.69 -13.20
N ASP A 542 -19.22 -13.64 -12.91
CA ASP A 542 -18.72 -12.37 -12.38
C ASP A 542 -18.85 -12.34 -10.85
N TYR A 543 -17.74 -12.58 -10.16
CA TYR A 543 -17.63 -12.55 -8.70
C TYR A 543 -17.32 -11.15 -8.14
N LYS A 544 -17.23 -10.11 -8.99
CA LYS A 544 -17.00 -8.73 -8.53
C LYS A 544 -18.23 -8.12 -7.91
N ARG A 545 -19.39 -8.72 -8.16
CA ARG A 545 -20.68 -8.27 -7.65
C ARG A 545 -20.94 -8.91 -6.30
N PRO A 546 -21.15 -8.10 -5.28
CA PRO A 546 -21.35 -8.63 -3.95
C PRO A 546 -22.80 -9.07 -3.67
N GLU A 547 -23.75 -8.64 -4.50
CA GLU A 547 -25.14 -9.12 -4.43
C GLU A 547 -25.28 -10.59 -4.89
N GLY A 548 -24.21 -11.16 -5.43
CA GLY A 548 -24.14 -12.55 -5.88
C GLY A 548 -23.44 -12.67 -7.22
N VAL A 549 -23.17 -13.92 -7.59
CA VAL A 549 -22.49 -14.23 -8.85
C VAL A 549 -23.45 -13.97 -10.01
N LYS A 550 -23.00 -13.20 -11.01
CA LYS A 550 -23.76 -13.03 -12.25
C LYS A 550 -23.16 -13.90 -13.34
N ALA A 551 -23.99 -14.75 -13.93
CA ALA A 551 -23.67 -15.48 -15.14
C ALA A 551 -23.97 -14.60 -16.37
N ILE A 552 -23.02 -14.47 -17.29
CA ILE A 552 -23.18 -13.71 -18.54
C ILE A 552 -22.95 -14.66 -19.70
N VAL A 553 -23.94 -14.78 -20.59
CA VAL A 553 -23.86 -15.57 -21.82
C VAL A 553 -23.24 -14.71 -22.91
N VAL A 554 -22.17 -15.20 -23.53
CA VAL A 554 -21.50 -14.55 -24.67
C VAL A 554 -21.30 -15.51 -25.84
N SER A 555 -21.38 -14.97 -27.06
CA SER A 555 -21.05 -15.68 -28.31
C SER A 555 -19.54 -15.78 -28.50
N ARG A 556 -19.06 -16.89 -29.08
CA ARG A 556 -17.65 -17.10 -29.43
C ARG A 556 -17.17 -16.25 -30.63
N SER A 557 -18.07 -15.92 -31.56
CA SER A 557 -17.75 -15.20 -32.81
C SER A 557 -17.77 -13.68 -32.66
N ASP A 558 -18.26 -13.17 -31.53
CA ASP A 558 -18.41 -11.74 -31.32
C ASP A 558 -17.05 -11.11 -30.94
N ASP A 559 -16.32 -10.67 -31.97
CA ASP A 559 -15.03 -9.97 -31.84
C ASP A 559 -15.20 -8.58 -31.19
N SER A 560 -16.43 -8.14 -30.91
CA SER A 560 -16.72 -7.02 -30.00
C SER A 560 -16.37 -7.34 -28.54
N ALA A 561 -16.09 -8.61 -28.22
CA ALA A 561 -15.30 -8.97 -27.05
C ALA A 561 -13.86 -8.40 -27.10
N GLY A 562 -13.49 -7.71 -28.19
CA GLY A 562 -12.42 -6.73 -28.33
C GLY A 562 -12.59 -5.46 -27.49
N ARG A 563 -13.82 -4.98 -27.26
CA ARG A 563 -14.15 -3.95 -26.26
C ARG A 563 -14.13 -4.49 -24.84
N TYR A 564 -14.27 -5.80 -24.70
CA TYR A 564 -13.96 -6.58 -23.50
C TYR A 564 -12.53 -7.17 -23.55
N ARG A 565 -11.56 -6.55 -24.26
CA ARG A 565 -10.12 -6.89 -24.16
C ARG A 565 -9.53 -6.59 -22.78
N GLY A 566 -10.31 -6.04 -21.86
CA GLY A 566 -10.01 -6.02 -20.43
C GLY A 566 -10.66 -7.14 -19.62
N THR A 567 -11.37 -8.10 -20.23
CA THR A 567 -12.50 -8.78 -19.55
C THR A 567 -12.75 -10.24 -19.96
N ARG A 568 -11.72 -11.12 -19.97
CA ARG A 568 -11.87 -12.56 -20.27
C ARG A 568 -11.30 -13.40 -19.11
N LEU A 569 -12.05 -14.41 -18.63
CA LEU A 569 -11.84 -15.13 -17.35
C LEU A 569 -11.72 -14.23 -16.10
N HIS A 570 -12.80 -13.51 -15.81
CA HIS A 570 -12.73 -12.35 -14.92
C HIS A 570 -12.87 -12.60 -13.43
N ALA A 571 -13.26 -13.81 -13.04
CA ALA A 571 -13.56 -14.16 -11.65
C ALA A 571 -12.36 -14.05 -10.71
N VAL A 572 -11.13 -14.22 -11.22
CA VAL A 572 -9.95 -14.32 -10.35
C VAL A 572 -8.79 -13.40 -10.76
N LEU A 573 -8.80 -12.84 -11.98
CA LEU A 573 -7.65 -12.08 -12.49
C LEU A 573 -7.74 -10.55 -12.33
N LEU A 574 -8.92 -9.91 -12.39
CA LEU A 574 -8.97 -8.47 -12.04
C LEU A 574 -8.89 -8.21 -10.52
N ALA A 575 -9.02 -9.25 -9.71
CA ALA A 575 -8.64 -9.17 -8.29
C ALA A 575 -7.11 -9.07 -8.10
N LEU A 576 -6.31 -9.43 -9.12
CA LEU A 576 -4.86 -9.64 -9.02
C LEU A 576 -4.04 -8.89 -10.08
N GLY A 577 -4.53 -7.75 -10.61
CA GLY A 577 -3.69 -6.73 -11.27
C GLY A 577 -2.89 -7.09 -12.55
N THR A 578 -3.09 -8.23 -13.21
CA THR A 578 -2.26 -8.64 -14.37
C THR A 578 -2.97 -8.56 -15.73
N PRO A 579 -2.32 -8.03 -16.79
CA PRO A 579 -2.90 -7.90 -18.12
C PRO A 579 -2.51 -9.09 -19.01
N GLN A 580 -3.33 -10.14 -19.05
CA GLN A 580 -3.64 -11.00 -20.22
C GLN A 580 -4.10 -12.42 -19.81
N PRO A 581 -5.26 -12.90 -20.29
CA PRO A 581 -5.71 -14.27 -20.01
C PRO A 581 -6.24 -15.10 -21.20
N HIS A 582 -6.22 -16.42 -20.99
CA HIS A 582 -6.78 -17.48 -21.84
C HIS A 582 -8.15 -17.97 -21.32
N LEU A 583 -8.97 -18.52 -22.22
CA LEU A 583 -10.38 -18.89 -22.02
C LEU A 583 -10.57 -20.36 -21.58
N PHE A 584 -11.56 -20.63 -20.72
CA PHE A 584 -12.17 -21.94 -20.53
C PHE A 584 -13.58 -21.94 -21.18
N PRO A 585 -13.85 -22.78 -22.21
CA PRO A 585 -15.19 -22.92 -22.75
C PRO A 585 -16.04 -23.82 -21.85
N LEU A 586 -17.26 -23.38 -21.54
CA LEU A 586 -18.28 -24.23 -20.95
C LEU A 586 -19.03 -24.93 -22.08
N HIS A 587 -18.91 -26.24 -22.19
CA HIS A 587 -19.69 -27.05 -23.13
C HIS A 587 -20.82 -27.75 -22.38
N THR A 588 -22.06 -27.57 -22.84
CA THR A 588 -23.19 -28.40 -22.43
C THR A 588 -23.00 -29.81 -23.00
N SER A 589 -23.05 -30.82 -22.13
CA SER A 589 -22.72 -32.21 -22.47
C SER A 589 -23.77 -32.93 -23.32
N SER A 590 -24.99 -32.40 -23.42
CA SER A 590 -26.13 -33.07 -24.04
C SER A 590 -26.59 -32.40 -25.35
N PRO A 591 -26.38 -33.03 -26.52
CA PRO A 591 -26.99 -32.59 -27.78
C PRO A 591 -28.52 -32.45 -27.67
N VAL A 592 -29.16 -33.31 -26.88
CA VAL A 592 -30.61 -33.27 -26.63
C VAL A 592 -31.04 -31.99 -25.92
N PHE A 593 -30.21 -31.51 -24.97
CA PHE A 593 -30.49 -30.27 -24.26
C PHE A 593 -30.29 -29.06 -25.19
N GLU A 594 -29.21 -29.03 -25.97
CA GLU A 594 -28.95 -27.99 -26.96
C GLU A 594 -30.07 -27.91 -28.01
N ASP A 595 -30.47 -29.03 -28.59
CA ASP A 595 -31.60 -29.13 -29.53
C ASP A 595 -32.92 -28.68 -28.87
N GLY A 596 -33.11 -29.01 -27.59
CA GLY A 596 -34.24 -28.55 -26.80
C GLY A 596 -34.28 -27.03 -26.66
N LEU A 597 -33.14 -26.39 -26.32
CA LEU A 597 -33.06 -24.92 -26.24
C LEU A 597 -33.30 -24.26 -27.61
N CYS A 598 -32.77 -24.83 -28.70
CA CYS A 598 -33.06 -24.38 -30.07
C CYS A 598 -34.55 -24.41 -30.39
N ARG A 599 -35.25 -25.51 -30.03
CA ARG A 599 -36.71 -25.63 -30.23
C ARG A 599 -37.45 -24.57 -29.44
N ILE A 600 -37.13 -24.39 -28.15
CA ILE A 600 -37.75 -23.36 -27.32
C ILE A 600 -37.53 -21.96 -27.92
N ALA A 601 -36.31 -21.65 -28.39
CA ALA A 601 -36.02 -20.38 -29.05
C ALA A 601 -36.85 -20.18 -30.33
N SER A 602 -37.09 -21.24 -31.10
CA SER A 602 -37.91 -21.18 -32.33
C SER A 602 -39.40 -20.91 -32.06
N GLU A 603 -39.92 -21.35 -30.90
CA GLU A 603 -41.33 -21.17 -30.48
C GLU A 603 -41.67 -19.73 -30.06
N ILE A 604 -40.68 -18.92 -29.71
CA ILE A 604 -40.88 -17.50 -29.38
C ILE A 604 -41.23 -16.75 -30.69
N PRO A 605 -42.21 -15.84 -30.76
CA PRO A 605 -42.47 -15.05 -31.97
C PRO A 605 -41.37 -14.01 -32.28
N LEU A 606 -41.15 -13.66 -33.56
CA LEU A 606 -40.24 -12.57 -33.93
C LEU A 606 -40.90 -11.23 -33.54
N GLY A 607 -40.17 -10.33 -32.88
CA GLY A 607 -40.68 -9.01 -32.47
C GLY A 607 -41.47 -8.99 -31.14
N ALA A 608 -41.56 -10.13 -30.45
CA ALA A 608 -42.10 -10.19 -29.10
C ALA A 608 -41.22 -9.39 -28.11
N ASN A 609 -41.84 -8.62 -27.21
CA ASN A 609 -41.12 -7.97 -26.12
C ASN A 609 -40.53 -9.06 -25.20
N ALA A 610 -39.21 -9.01 -24.94
CA ALA A 610 -38.52 -9.99 -24.11
C ALA A 610 -39.19 -10.17 -22.73
N LEU A 611 -39.76 -9.10 -22.16
CA LEU A 611 -40.42 -9.14 -20.87
C LEU A 611 -41.73 -9.96 -20.87
N SER A 612 -42.44 -10.07 -22.00
CA SER A 612 -43.71 -10.79 -22.05
C SER A 612 -43.55 -12.31 -22.18
N TYR A 613 -42.33 -12.79 -22.46
CA TYR A 613 -42.05 -14.22 -22.66
C TYR A 613 -41.12 -14.82 -21.60
N THR A 614 -40.59 -14.03 -20.66
CA THR A 614 -39.71 -14.54 -19.61
C THR A 614 -40.31 -15.74 -18.87
N ALA A 615 -41.56 -15.62 -18.42
CA ALA A 615 -42.25 -16.70 -17.70
C ALA A 615 -42.50 -17.95 -18.58
N PHE A 616 -42.79 -17.75 -19.87
CA PHE A 616 -42.97 -18.84 -20.83
C PHE A 616 -41.67 -19.59 -21.09
N VAL A 617 -40.57 -18.84 -21.33
CA VAL A 617 -39.24 -19.42 -21.55
C VAL A 617 -38.77 -20.14 -20.29
N GLU A 618 -38.95 -19.55 -19.11
CA GLU A 618 -38.61 -20.20 -17.83
C GLU A 618 -39.35 -21.52 -17.65
N ALA A 619 -40.68 -21.56 -17.86
CA ALA A 619 -41.46 -22.79 -17.73
C ALA A 619 -40.99 -23.89 -18.72
N LYS A 620 -40.70 -23.51 -19.96
CA LYS A 620 -40.23 -24.44 -21.01
C LYS A 620 -38.81 -24.96 -20.73
N VAL A 621 -37.91 -24.07 -20.32
CA VAL A 621 -36.53 -24.44 -19.94
C VAL A 621 -36.56 -25.33 -18.69
N GLN A 622 -37.40 -25.02 -17.71
CA GLN A 622 -37.56 -25.86 -16.52
C GLN A 622 -38.07 -27.25 -16.88
N ALA A 623 -39.08 -27.36 -17.75
CA ALA A 623 -39.57 -28.65 -18.24
C ALA A 623 -38.48 -29.43 -19.01
N LEU A 624 -37.69 -28.75 -19.86
CA LEU A 624 -36.56 -29.36 -20.56
C LEU A 624 -35.47 -29.85 -19.59
N MET A 625 -35.18 -29.06 -18.54
CA MET A 625 -34.21 -29.43 -17.51
C MET A 625 -34.67 -30.67 -16.74
N GLN A 626 -35.94 -30.75 -16.34
CA GLN A 626 -36.52 -31.94 -15.69
C GLN A 626 -36.47 -33.18 -16.60
N ALA A 627 -36.70 -33.01 -17.90
CA ALA A 627 -36.60 -34.11 -18.88
C ALA A 627 -35.15 -34.57 -19.16
N THR A 628 -34.15 -33.80 -18.74
CA THR A 628 -32.72 -34.03 -19.06
C THR A 628 -31.84 -34.14 -17.81
N GLU A 629 -32.43 -34.33 -16.63
CA GLU A 629 -31.78 -34.24 -15.31
C GLU A 629 -30.52 -35.14 -15.17
N ASP A 630 -30.37 -36.17 -15.99
CA ASP A 630 -29.21 -37.07 -16.00
C ASP A 630 -27.99 -36.61 -16.84
N VAL A 631 -28.05 -35.51 -17.62
CA VAL A 631 -27.08 -35.30 -18.73
C VAL A 631 -26.33 -33.96 -18.72
N VAL A 632 -26.48 -33.10 -17.71
CA VAL A 632 -25.80 -31.78 -17.70
C VAL A 632 -24.82 -31.67 -16.53
N GLU A 633 -23.62 -32.22 -16.73
CA GLU A 633 -22.44 -31.92 -15.91
C GLU A 633 -21.64 -30.77 -16.55
N ILE A 634 -20.97 -29.98 -15.73
CA ILE A 634 -20.17 -28.83 -16.13
C ILE A 634 -18.78 -29.33 -16.55
N HIS A 635 -18.30 -28.91 -17.72
CA HIS A 635 -17.01 -29.30 -18.30
C HIS A 635 -15.94 -28.21 -18.22
#